data_AF-A0A6A4GZZ6-F1
#
_entry.id   AF-A0A6A4GZZ6-F1
#
_cell.length_a   1.000
_cell.length_b   1.000
_cell.length_c   1.000
_cell.angle_alpha   90.00
_cell.angle_beta   90.00
_cell.angle_gamma   90.00
#
_symmetry.space_group_name_H-M   'P 1'
#
loop_
_entity.id
_entity.type
_entity.pdbx_description
1 polymer ?
#
loop_
_entity_poly.entity_id
_entity_poly.type
_entity_poly.pdbx_seq_one_letter_code
_entity_poly.pdbx_strand_id
1 'polypeptide(L)'
;ARIEKESPDMHWNFAKSIFACCTFNFCPQTVTVKHLDHLNYLFGWCAITALGNFNHQKGGHFVLWDLGLVIELPPGWSILIPSAYLRHSNTIIGVNETRYLFTQYTAGDCFTL
;
A
#
# COMPACT_ATOMS: atom_id res chain seq x y z
N ALA A 1 -14.34 -16.84 4.50
CA ALA A 1 -15.35 -17.90 4.75
C ALA A 1 -15.15 -19.19 3.93
N ARG A 2 -14.94 -19.16 2.60
CA ARG A 2 -14.69 -20.40 1.81
C ARG A 2 -13.23 -20.87 1.88
N ILE A 3 -12.27 -19.97 1.68
CA ILE A 3 -10.83 -20.29 1.65
C ILE A 3 -10.33 -20.84 3.01
N GLU A 4 -10.76 -20.27 4.13
CA GLU A 4 -10.39 -20.79 5.48
C GLU A 4 -10.82 -22.24 5.72
N LYS A 5 -11.92 -22.68 5.10
CA LYS A 5 -12.39 -24.07 5.21
C LYS A 5 -11.58 -25.02 4.33
N GLU A 6 -11.08 -24.52 3.20
CA GLU A 6 -10.28 -25.27 2.23
C GLU A 6 -8.78 -25.25 2.58
N SER A 7 -8.36 -24.42 3.56
CA SER A 7 -6.97 -24.29 4.01
C SER A 7 -6.90 -24.05 5.52
N PRO A 8 -6.99 -25.12 6.34
CA PRO A 8 -7.08 -25.02 7.80
C PRO A 8 -5.82 -24.44 8.47
N ASP A 9 -4.67 -24.51 7.82
CA ASP A 9 -3.41 -23.91 8.30
C ASP A 9 -3.27 -22.42 7.93
N MET A 10 -4.24 -21.85 7.19
CA MET A 10 -4.20 -20.45 6.81
C MET A 10 -4.62 -19.57 7.99
N HIS A 11 -3.74 -18.63 8.33
CA HIS A 11 -4.02 -17.62 9.35
C HIS A 11 -4.04 -16.23 8.72
N TRP A 12 -5.04 -15.43 9.08
CA TRP A 12 -5.10 -14.03 8.66
C TRP A 12 -4.04 -13.20 9.37
N ASN A 13 -3.41 -12.28 8.63
CA ASN A 13 -2.47 -11.32 9.22
C ASN A 13 -3.13 -10.47 10.32
N PHE A 14 -4.41 -10.11 10.13
CA PHE A 14 -5.19 -9.33 11.09
C PHE A 14 -6.64 -9.82 11.14
N ALA A 15 -7.21 -9.91 12.34
CA ALA A 15 -8.55 -10.44 12.57
C ALA A 15 -9.69 -9.68 11.84
N LYS A 16 -9.44 -8.42 11.43
CA LYS A 16 -10.44 -7.55 10.79
C LYS A 16 -9.92 -6.94 9.48
N SER A 17 -9.07 -7.67 8.75
CA SER A 17 -8.65 -7.26 7.40
C SER A 17 -9.36 -8.07 6.33
N ILE A 18 -9.60 -7.43 5.17
CA ILE A 18 -10.12 -8.09 3.96
C ILE A 18 -8.99 -8.49 3.00
N PHE A 19 -7.74 -8.14 3.34
CA PHE A 19 -6.56 -8.37 2.50
C PHE A 19 -5.81 -9.62 2.96
N ALA A 20 -5.39 -10.47 2.02
CA ALA A 20 -4.68 -11.71 2.32
C ALA A 20 -3.20 -11.47 2.68
N CYS A 21 -2.62 -10.35 2.22
CA CYS A 21 -1.21 -10.03 2.37
C CYS A 21 -1.01 -8.63 2.97
N CYS A 22 0.14 -8.41 3.59
CA CYS A 22 0.58 -7.09 3.99
C CYS A 22 2.10 -6.94 3.87
N THR A 23 2.57 -5.70 3.79
CA THR A 23 4.00 -5.36 3.77
C THR A 23 4.23 -4.12 4.62
N PHE A 24 5.30 -4.16 5.42
CA PHE A 24 5.78 -3.03 6.18
C PHE A 24 7.08 -2.53 5.58
N ASN A 25 7.09 -1.27 5.14
CA ASN A 25 8.28 -0.60 4.67
C ASN A 25 8.90 0.19 5.84
N PHE A 26 9.89 -0.41 6.48
CA PHE A 26 10.50 0.10 7.72
C PHE A 26 11.74 0.99 7.52
N CYS A 27 12.10 1.35 6.29
CA CYS A 27 13.16 2.34 6.09
C CYS A 27 12.69 3.70 6.62
N PRO A 28 13.47 4.42 7.45
CA PRO A 28 13.04 5.67 8.07
C PRO A 28 12.66 6.76 7.07
N GLN A 29 13.10 6.67 5.83
CA GLN A 29 12.66 7.54 4.74
C GLN A 29 12.20 6.69 3.56
N THR A 30 11.10 5.96 3.76
CA THR A 30 10.55 5.09 2.71
C THR A 30 10.10 5.92 1.53
N VAL A 31 10.76 5.71 0.39
CA VAL A 31 10.46 6.34 -0.89
C VAL A 31 10.27 5.25 -1.94
N THR A 32 9.28 5.42 -2.82
CA THR A 32 9.11 4.54 -3.97
C THR A 32 9.30 5.31 -5.27
N VAL A 33 9.95 4.69 -6.25
CA VAL A 33 9.96 5.18 -7.63
C VAL A 33 8.63 4.81 -8.30
N LYS A 34 8.35 5.37 -9.48
CA LYS A 34 7.16 5.02 -10.27
C LYS A 34 7.11 3.52 -10.56
N HIS A 35 6.05 2.84 -10.12
CA HIS A 35 5.88 1.40 -10.31
C HIS A 35 4.40 0.98 -10.38
N LEU A 36 4.19 -0.31 -10.65
CA LEU A 36 2.92 -1.03 -10.54
C LEU A 36 3.13 -2.24 -9.63
N ASP A 37 2.10 -2.56 -8.85
CA ASP A 37 2.04 -3.83 -8.13
C ASP A 37 1.43 -4.90 -9.03
N HIS A 38 2.12 -5.21 -10.13
CA HIS A 38 1.61 -6.08 -11.20
C HIS A 38 1.25 -7.51 -10.77
N LEU A 39 1.68 -7.95 -9.58
CA LEU A 39 1.34 -9.25 -8.99
C LEU A 39 0.09 -9.19 -8.08
N ASN A 40 -0.45 -8.00 -7.82
CA ASN A 40 -1.69 -7.86 -7.06
C ASN A 40 -2.89 -8.30 -7.92
N TYR A 41 -3.96 -8.73 -7.24
CA TYR A 41 -5.20 -9.09 -7.90
C TYR A 41 -5.71 -7.92 -8.74
N LEU A 42 -5.91 -8.16 -10.04
CA LEU A 42 -6.20 -7.11 -11.02
C LEU A 42 -7.44 -6.28 -10.65
N PHE A 43 -8.50 -6.93 -10.19
CA PHE A 43 -9.74 -6.27 -9.77
C PHE A 43 -9.74 -5.87 -8.28
N GLY A 44 -8.62 -6.10 -7.60
CA GLY A 44 -8.44 -5.81 -6.18
C GLY A 44 -8.05 -4.37 -5.93
N TRP A 45 -8.29 -3.95 -4.69
CA TRP A 45 -7.74 -2.71 -4.15
C TRP A 45 -6.53 -3.04 -3.27
N CYS A 46 -5.69 -2.04 -3.07
CA CYS A 46 -4.60 -2.06 -2.12
C CYS A 46 -4.77 -0.85 -1.19
N ALA A 47 -4.63 -1.07 0.12
CA ALA A 47 -4.64 -0.01 1.12
C ALA A 47 -3.20 0.35 1.49
N ILE A 48 -2.84 1.62 1.39
CA ILE A 48 -1.50 2.13 1.73
C ILE A 48 -1.68 3.14 2.85
N THR A 49 -1.13 2.85 4.03
CA THR A 49 -1.15 3.74 5.19
C THR A 49 0.22 4.41 5.34
N ALA A 50 0.22 5.73 5.32
CA ALA A 50 1.42 6.52 5.66
C ALA A 50 1.61 6.55 7.17
N LEU A 51 2.83 6.28 7.63
CA LEU A 51 3.20 6.29 9.05
C LEU A 51 4.47 7.14 9.23
N GLY A 52 4.79 7.48 10.48
CA GLY A 52 5.98 8.26 10.83
C GLY A 52 5.64 9.70 11.21
N ASN A 53 6.66 10.56 11.20
CA ASN A 53 6.56 11.97 11.54
C ASN A 53 7.23 12.81 10.45
N PHE A 54 6.40 13.43 9.60
CA PHE A 54 6.83 14.26 8.48
C PHE A 54 5.78 15.34 8.18
N ASN A 55 6.21 16.44 7.57
CA ASN A 55 5.32 17.48 7.11
C ASN A 55 4.71 17.12 5.74
N HIS A 56 3.49 16.59 5.77
CA HIS A 56 2.75 16.13 4.58
C HIS A 56 2.39 17.23 3.58
N GLN A 57 2.51 18.51 3.94
CA GLN A 57 2.30 19.65 3.03
C GLN A 57 3.57 20.01 2.26
N LYS A 58 4.73 19.46 2.66
CA LYS A 58 6.04 19.72 2.05
C LYS A 58 6.62 18.52 1.32
N GLY A 59 6.21 17.30 1.66
CA GLY A 59 6.79 16.08 1.11
C GLY A 59 5.98 14.83 1.48
N GLY A 60 6.47 13.66 1.05
CA GLY A 60 5.78 12.38 1.26
C GLY A 60 4.46 12.25 0.48
N HIS A 61 4.22 13.13 -0.49
CA HIS A 61 3.01 13.15 -1.31
C HIS A 61 2.90 11.86 -2.11
N PHE A 62 1.68 11.41 -2.30
CA PHE A 62 1.36 10.25 -3.13
C PHE A 62 1.10 10.69 -4.57
N VAL A 63 1.75 10.04 -5.52
CA VAL A 63 1.65 10.41 -6.95
C VAL A 63 0.91 9.30 -7.69
N LEU A 64 -0.19 9.66 -8.37
CA LEU A 64 -0.95 8.80 -9.27
C LEU A 64 -0.69 9.27 -10.71
N TRP A 65 0.28 8.64 -11.37
CA TRP A 65 0.83 9.10 -12.64
C TRP A 65 -0.20 9.07 -13.77
N ASP A 66 -1.03 8.02 -13.82
CA ASP A 66 -2.03 7.84 -14.88
C ASP A 66 -3.18 8.84 -14.78
N LEU A 67 -3.42 9.36 -13.59
CA LEU A 67 -4.46 10.34 -13.31
C LEU A 67 -3.93 11.78 -13.33
N GLY A 68 -2.60 11.97 -13.40
CA GLY A 68 -1.98 13.29 -13.27
C GLY A 68 -2.19 13.93 -11.90
N LEU A 69 -2.37 13.14 -10.85
CA LEU A 69 -2.68 13.61 -9.50
C LEU A 69 -1.49 13.49 -8.55
N VAL A 70 -1.31 14.52 -7.73
CA VAL A 70 -0.42 14.54 -6.57
C VAL A 70 -1.28 14.83 -5.35
N ILE A 71 -1.25 13.93 -4.37
CA ILE A 71 -2.15 13.94 -3.22
C ILE A 71 -1.31 14.05 -1.95
N GLU A 72 -1.62 15.00 -1.09
CA GLU A 72 -1.08 15.03 0.26
C GLU A 72 -1.62 13.83 1.04
N LEU A 73 -0.72 13.02 1.60
CA LEU A 73 -1.08 11.84 2.40
C LEU A 73 -0.51 12.00 3.81
N PRO A 74 -1.28 12.56 4.76
CA PRO A 74 -0.82 12.79 6.13
C PRO A 74 -0.40 11.50 6.86
N PRO A 75 0.52 11.57 7.83
CA PRO A 75 0.77 10.45 8.73
C PRO A 75 -0.52 9.96 9.41
N GLY A 76 -0.69 8.64 9.46
CA GLY A 76 -1.88 7.97 9.97
C GLY A 76 -3.02 7.82 8.95
N TRP A 77 -2.94 8.45 7.78
CA TRP A 77 -3.96 8.34 6.75
C TRP A 77 -3.70 7.15 5.84
N SER A 78 -4.80 6.61 5.29
CA SER A 78 -4.75 5.53 4.32
C SER A 78 -5.37 5.98 3.01
N ILE A 79 -4.76 5.57 1.90
CA ILE A 79 -5.33 5.68 0.56
C ILE A 79 -5.58 4.28 0.02
N LEU A 80 -6.73 4.09 -0.63
CA LEU A 80 -7.06 2.85 -1.32
C LEU A 80 -6.93 3.10 -2.82
N ILE A 81 -6.17 2.26 -3.52
CA ILE A 81 -6.00 2.35 -4.97
C ILE A 81 -6.02 0.97 -5.62
N PRO A 82 -6.41 0.85 -6.91
CA PRO A 82 -6.13 -0.33 -7.70
C PRO A 82 -4.66 -0.32 -8.17
N SER A 83 -3.75 -0.78 -7.32
CA SER A 83 -2.30 -0.65 -7.54
C SER A 83 -1.74 -1.54 -8.65
N ALA A 84 -2.50 -2.55 -9.09
CA ALA A 84 -2.13 -3.43 -10.20
C ALA A 84 -2.12 -2.72 -11.57
N TYR A 85 -2.89 -1.64 -11.74
CA TYR A 85 -2.99 -0.92 -13.01
C TYR A 85 -2.91 0.61 -12.91
N LEU A 86 -2.83 1.19 -11.70
CA LEU A 86 -2.47 2.60 -11.52
C LEU A 86 -1.00 2.75 -11.13
N ARG A 87 -0.23 3.35 -12.03
CA ARG A 87 1.18 3.68 -11.79
C ARG A 87 1.27 4.71 -10.69
N HIS A 88 2.02 4.37 -9.64
CA HIS A 88 2.09 5.20 -8.46
C HIS A 88 3.50 5.27 -7.87
N SER A 89 3.72 6.28 -7.04
CA SER A 89 4.96 6.48 -6.29
C SER A 89 4.69 7.41 -5.10
N ASN A 90 5.73 7.76 -4.37
CA ASN A 90 5.66 8.84 -3.40
C ASN A 90 6.92 9.71 -3.41
N THR A 91 6.78 10.95 -2.98
CA THR A 91 7.87 11.92 -2.96
C THR A 91 8.73 11.76 -1.70
N ILE A 92 9.94 12.31 -1.77
CA ILE A 92 10.84 12.41 -0.62
C ILE A 92 10.22 13.25 0.50
N ILE A 93 10.74 13.07 1.71
CA ILE A 93 10.44 13.88 2.90
C ILE A 93 11.69 14.71 3.28
N GLY A 94 11.56 15.58 4.28
CA GLY A 94 12.68 16.35 4.82
C GLY A 94 13.74 15.49 5.49
N VAL A 95 15.00 15.95 5.51
CA VAL A 95 16.17 15.15 5.92
C VAL A 95 16.09 14.61 7.36
N ASN A 96 15.40 15.32 8.25
CA ASN A 96 15.23 14.94 9.66
C ASN A 96 13.84 14.36 9.96
N GLU A 97 13.06 14.07 8.92
CA GLU A 97 11.72 13.50 9.03
C GLU A 97 11.77 11.99 8.87
N THR A 98 10.71 11.32 9.34
CA THR A 98 10.54 9.87 9.20
C THR A 98 9.25 9.52 8.48
N ARG A 99 9.30 8.53 7.59
CA ARG A 99 8.14 7.98 6.91
C ARG A 99 8.29 6.50 6.68
N TYR A 100 7.27 5.76 7.12
CA TYR A 100 7.10 4.34 6.92
C TYR A 100 5.80 4.10 6.16
N LEU A 101 5.65 2.92 5.55
CA LEU A 101 4.41 2.54 4.89
C LEU A 101 3.95 1.18 5.38
N PHE A 102 2.66 1.08 5.67
CA PHE A 102 1.97 -0.18 5.86
C PHE A 102 1.02 -0.40 4.69
N THR A 103 1.27 -1.46 3.92
CA THR A 103 0.52 -1.77 2.71
C THR A 103 -0.23 -3.07 2.92
N GLN A 104 -1.52 -3.12 2.57
CA GLN A 104 -2.34 -4.32 2.58
C GLN A 104 -2.93 -4.56 1.20
N TYR A 105 -2.83 -5.80 0.71
CA TYR A 105 -3.20 -6.18 -0.64
C TYR A 105 -3.52 -7.68 -0.70
N THR A 106 -4.01 -8.14 -1.85
CA THR A 106 -4.18 -9.57 -2.14
C THR A 106 -3.46 -9.87 -3.45
N ALA A 107 -2.60 -10.89 -3.45
CA ALA A 107 -1.92 -11.35 -4.65
C ALA A 107 -2.94 -11.94 -5.65
N GLY A 108 -2.66 -11.80 -6.95
CA GLY A 108 -3.49 -12.39 -8.01
C GLY A 108 -3.55 -13.91 -7.92
N ASP A 109 -2.44 -14.54 -7.53
CA ASP A 109 -2.30 -15.99 -7.38
C ASP A 109 -3.22 -16.59 -6.30
N CYS A 110 -3.84 -15.77 -5.43
CA CYS A 110 -4.87 -16.23 -4.52
C CYS A 110 -6.18 -16.64 -5.22
N PHE A 111 -6.35 -16.31 -6.51
CA PHE A 111 -7.59 -16.53 -7.27
C PHE A 111 -7.40 -17.36 -8.54
N THR A 112 -6.30 -18.11 -8.67
CA THR A 112 -6.17 -19.09 -9.75
C THR A 112 -7.30 -20.12 -9.70
N LEU A 113 -7.95 -20.32 -10.85
CA LEU A 113 -8.93 -21.39 -11.11
C LEU A 113 -8.30 -22.77 -11.01
#